data_AF-A0A505HQV5-F1
#
_entry.id   AF-A0A505HQV5-F1
#
_cell.length_a   1.000
_cell.length_b   1.000
_cell.length_c   1.000
_cell.angle_alpha   90.00
_cell.angle_beta   90.00
_cell.angle_gamma   90.00
#
_symmetry.space_group_name_H-M   'P 1'
#
loop_
_entity.id
_entity.type
_entity.pdbx_description
1 polymer ?
#
loop_
_entity_poly.entity_id
_entity_poly.type
_entity_poly.pdbx_seq_one_letter_code
_entity_poly.pdbx_strand_id
1 'polypeptide(L)'
;MTSISTSTLPTITRSTLINTTFTDLTPSDTITRSDLRDVTITCSGSRTPTTLLRSALTSCTVTHSSTSRSNLKHTTLTNASVSRTEATHASFGIYAYSHRSILSNVILRDRSSVKRSHVKDACLMGGSSLWRSNVTKCMIADESRVQRCKLVDCDVEMKIPVNEKKLDSKDTKYWLEEESSEGEGEREMSPPPAYTA
;
A
#
# COMPACT_ATOMS: atom_id res chain seq x y z
N MET A 1 -52.91 -7.33 11.94
CA MET A 1 -51.48 -7.66 12.06
C MET A 1 -50.72 -6.36 12.29
N THR A 2 -50.23 -6.14 13.50
CA THR A 2 -49.38 -4.99 13.82
C THR A 2 -47.94 -5.34 13.51
N SER A 3 -47.44 -4.85 12.38
CA SER A 3 -46.02 -4.93 12.01
C SER A 3 -45.24 -3.93 12.86
N ILE A 4 -44.54 -4.42 13.87
CA ILE A 4 -43.50 -3.63 14.56
C ILE A 4 -42.26 -3.67 13.66
N SER A 5 -42.09 -2.62 12.85
CA SER A 5 -40.84 -2.39 12.14
C SER A 5 -39.83 -1.81 13.14
N THR A 6 -39.01 -2.67 13.76
CA THR A 6 -37.85 -2.17 14.51
C THR A 6 -36.83 -1.66 13.50
N SER A 7 -36.66 -0.34 13.42
CA SER A 7 -35.66 0.31 12.56
C SER A 7 -34.21 0.06 13.01
N THR A 8 -33.96 -0.97 13.80
CA THR A 8 -32.68 -1.22 14.47
C THR A 8 -32.06 -2.49 13.90
N LEU A 9 -31.25 -2.24 12.87
CA LEU A 9 -30.28 -3.16 12.29
C LEU A 9 -29.40 -3.80 13.40
N PRO A 10 -28.87 -5.02 13.21
CA PRO A 10 -28.02 -5.67 14.21
C PRO A 10 -26.82 -4.79 14.56
N THR A 11 -26.82 -4.23 15.76
CA THR A 11 -25.73 -3.38 16.25
C THR A 11 -25.18 -3.97 17.54
N ILE A 12 -23.92 -4.37 17.53
CA ILE A 12 -23.20 -4.73 18.74
C ILE A 12 -22.49 -3.48 19.24
N THR A 13 -22.78 -3.07 20.47
CA THR A 13 -22.20 -1.86 21.05
C THR A 13 -21.76 -2.10 22.48
N ARG A 14 -20.58 -1.58 22.85
CA ARG A 14 -20.07 -1.65 24.23
C ARG A 14 -19.99 -3.08 24.77
N SER A 15 -19.64 -4.03 23.90
CA SER A 15 -19.56 -5.44 24.23
C SER A 15 -18.11 -5.89 24.30
N THR A 16 -17.88 -6.98 25.03
CA THR A 16 -16.62 -7.74 24.98
C THR A 16 -16.92 -9.06 24.28
N LEU A 17 -16.24 -9.31 23.17
CA LEU A 17 -16.41 -10.50 22.34
C LEU A 17 -15.09 -11.25 22.32
N ILE A 18 -15.11 -12.52 22.75
CA ILE A 18 -13.92 -13.34 22.91
C ILE A 18 -14.16 -14.66 22.19
N ASN A 19 -13.20 -15.11 21.39
CA ASN A 19 -13.25 -16.40 20.69
C ASN A 19 -14.58 -16.61 19.93
N THR A 20 -14.96 -15.59 19.15
CA THR A 20 -16.26 -15.53 18.47
C THR A 20 -16.05 -15.45 16.97
N THR A 21 -16.91 -16.12 16.20
CA THR A 21 -16.93 -16.00 14.75
C THR A 21 -18.24 -15.36 14.31
N PHE A 22 -18.14 -14.28 13.54
CA PHE A 22 -19.26 -13.68 12.83
C PHE A 22 -19.16 -14.03 11.35
N THR A 23 -20.15 -14.72 10.83
CA THR A 23 -20.31 -15.00 9.39
C THR A 23 -21.55 -14.29 8.87
N ASP A 24 -21.59 -14.08 7.55
CA ASP A 24 -22.78 -13.57 6.84
C ASP A 24 -23.26 -12.20 7.37
N LEU A 25 -22.33 -11.41 7.91
CA LEU A 25 -22.64 -10.05 8.29
C LEU A 25 -23.01 -9.24 7.06
N THR A 26 -24.11 -8.53 7.19
CA THR A 26 -24.64 -7.61 6.21
C THR A 26 -23.98 -6.23 6.37
N PRO A 27 -24.10 -5.36 5.34
CA PRO A 27 -23.59 -3.99 5.40
C PRO A 27 -24.25 -3.13 6.50
N SER A 28 -25.47 -3.52 6.86
CA SER A 28 -26.26 -2.94 7.94
C SER A 28 -25.68 -3.24 9.32
N ASP A 29 -24.89 -4.30 9.45
CA ASP A 29 -24.37 -4.73 10.73
C ASP A 29 -23.22 -3.82 11.16
N THR A 30 -23.30 -3.37 12.40
CA THR A 30 -22.31 -2.44 12.97
C THR A 30 -21.82 -2.97 14.31
N ILE A 31 -20.50 -3.04 14.46
CA ILE A 31 -19.86 -3.32 15.74
C ILE A 31 -19.13 -2.05 16.18
N THR A 32 -19.55 -1.47 17.30
CA THR A 32 -19.01 -0.19 17.76
C THR A 32 -18.63 -0.19 19.23
N ARG A 33 -17.59 0.57 19.60
CA ARG A 33 -17.17 0.75 21.00
C ARG A 33 -16.99 -0.58 21.75
N SER A 34 -16.55 -1.62 21.05
CA SER A 34 -16.47 -2.98 21.58
C SER A 34 -15.02 -3.45 21.63
N ASP A 35 -14.73 -4.37 22.54
CA ASP A 35 -13.44 -5.06 22.65
C ASP A 35 -13.58 -6.46 22.04
N LEU A 36 -12.83 -6.73 20.99
CA LEU A 36 -12.86 -7.97 20.22
C LEU A 36 -11.50 -8.67 20.39
N ARG A 37 -11.52 -9.89 20.90
CA ARG A 37 -10.32 -10.71 21.11
C ARG A 37 -10.51 -12.08 20.47
N ASP A 38 -9.58 -12.47 19.61
CA ASP A 38 -9.64 -13.75 18.90
C ASP A 38 -10.96 -13.90 18.12
N VAL A 39 -11.40 -12.81 17.50
CA VAL A 39 -12.65 -12.75 16.74
C VAL A 39 -12.37 -12.85 15.24
N THR A 40 -13.13 -13.72 14.58
CA THR A 40 -13.17 -13.80 13.11
C THR A 40 -14.42 -13.12 12.60
N ILE A 41 -14.26 -12.17 11.67
CA ILE A 41 -15.35 -11.47 11.01
C ILE A 41 -15.23 -11.72 9.51
N THR A 42 -16.22 -12.40 8.96
CA THR A 42 -16.30 -12.71 7.54
C THR A 42 -17.64 -12.23 6.98
N CYS A 43 -17.58 -11.25 6.08
CA CYS A 43 -18.75 -10.79 5.34
C CYS A 43 -18.78 -11.47 3.98
N SER A 44 -19.74 -12.37 3.80
CA SER A 44 -20.02 -13.08 2.54
C SER A 44 -21.24 -12.45 1.87
N GLY A 45 -21.15 -12.17 0.56
CA GLY A 45 -22.33 -11.95 -0.28
C GLY A 45 -22.83 -10.51 -0.44
N SER A 46 -22.19 -9.50 0.15
CA SER A 46 -22.52 -8.09 -0.11
C SER A 46 -21.35 -7.30 -0.70
N ARG A 47 -21.66 -6.30 -1.54
CA ARG A 47 -20.66 -5.34 -2.07
C ARG A 47 -20.21 -4.31 -1.04
N THR A 48 -20.97 -4.18 0.04
CA THR A 48 -20.78 -3.13 1.04
C THR A 48 -20.25 -3.75 2.34
N PRO A 49 -19.17 -3.19 2.90
CA PRO A 49 -18.47 -3.80 4.02
C PRO A 49 -19.20 -3.59 5.36
N THR A 50 -19.04 -4.53 6.30
CA THR A 50 -19.49 -4.35 7.69
C THR A 50 -18.69 -3.26 8.39
N THR A 51 -19.37 -2.47 9.21
CA THR A 51 -18.75 -1.31 9.86
C THR A 51 -18.24 -1.64 11.27
N LEU A 52 -16.94 -1.40 11.47
CA LEU A 52 -16.25 -1.46 12.76
C LEU A 52 -15.86 -0.04 13.18
N LEU A 53 -16.39 0.45 14.30
CA LEU A 53 -16.21 1.85 14.69
C LEU A 53 -15.84 2.00 16.16
N ARG A 54 -14.71 2.67 16.44
CA ARG A 54 -14.24 2.95 17.81
C ARG A 54 -14.05 1.69 18.65
N SER A 55 -13.60 0.61 18.02
CA SER A 55 -13.43 -0.69 18.67
C SER A 55 -11.95 -1.00 18.89
N ALA A 56 -11.67 -1.89 19.85
CA ALA A 56 -10.35 -2.48 20.03
C ALA A 56 -10.40 -3.90 19.47
N LEU A 57 -9.50 -4.24 18.55
CA LEU A 57 -9.39 -5.58 17.97
C LEU A 57 -8.01 -6.12 18.31
N THR A 58 -7.98 -7.28 18.94
CA THR A 58 -6.74 -7.99 19.31
C THR A 58 -6.82 -9.40 18.77
N SER A 59 -5.80 -9.82 18.00
CA SER A 59 -5.74 -11.16 17.41
C SER A 59 -6.94 -11.48 16.51
N CYS A 60 -7.49 -10.48 15.82
CA CYS A 60 -8.67 -10.65 14.98
C CYS A 60 -8.32 -10.97 13.52
N THR A 61 -9.23 -11.65 12.84
CA THR A 61 -9.21 -11.77 11.38
C THR A 61 -10.46 -11.10 10.84
N VAL A 62 -10.30 -10.06 10.04
CA VAL A 62 -11.41 -9.25 9.56
C VAL A 62 -11.35 -9.15 8.05
N THR A 63 -12.38 -9.64 7.39
CA THR A 63 -12.48 -9.65 5.93
C THR A 63 -13.67 -8.81 5.46
N HIS A 64 -13.50 -8.09 4.35
CA HIS A 64 -14.56 -7.28 3.74
C HIS A 64 -15.23 -6.27 4.71
N SER A 65 -14.42 -5.45 5.38
CA SER A 65 -14.88 -4.53 6.44
C SER A 65 -14.46 -3.08 6.24
N SER A 66 -15.16 -2.18 6.92
CA SER A 66 -14.83 -0.75 7.05
C SER A 66 -14.55 -0.44 8.51
N THR A 67 -13.28 -0.34 8.86
CA THR A 67 -12.82 -0.09 10.22
C THR A 67 -12.39 1.37 10.39
N SER A 68 -12.94 2.06 11.38
CA SER A 68 -12.57 3.46 11.62
C SER A 68 -12.43 3.81 13.09
N ARG A 69 -11.52 4.76 13.37
CA ARG A 69 -11.27 5.28 14.73
C ARG A 69 -10.98 4.18 15.76
N SER A 70 -10.34 3.10 15.34
CA SER A 70 -10.18 1.88 16.13
C SER A 70 -8.72 1.63 16.48
N ASN A 71 -8.46 0.65 17.34
CA ASN A 71 -7.11 0.14 17.64
C ASN A 71 -7.03 -1.33 17.22
N LEU A 72 -6.03 -1.67 16.40
CA LEU A 72 -5.82 -3.01 15.85
C LEU A 72 -4.48 -3.55 16.32
N LYS A 73 -4.50 -4.70 17.01
CA LYS A 73 -3.29 -5.40 17.45
C LYS A 73 -3.31 -6.84 16.95
N HIS A 74 -2.20 -7.32 16.40
CA HIS A 74 -2.09 -8.70 15.89
C HIS A 74 -3.23 -9.08 14.94
N THR A 75 -3.76 -8.12 14.19
CA THR A 75 -4.99 -8.28 13.40
C THR A 75 -4.67 -8.42 11.92
N THR A 76 -5.33 -9.36 11.26
CA THR A 76 -5.26 -9.54 9.81
C THR A 76 -6.48 -8.94 9.13
N LEU A 77 -6.23 -8.11 8.12
CA LEU A 77 -7.24 -7.40 7.34
C LEU A 77 -7.16 -7.81 5.88
N THR A 78 -8.26 -8.25 5.29
CA THR A 78 -8.34 -8.51 3.85
C THR A 78 -9.56 -7.81 3.26
N ASN A 79 -9.38 -7.21 2.07
CA ASN A 79 -10.42 -6.45 1.39
C ASN A 79 -11.10 -5.42 2.30
N ALA A 80 -10.29 -4.72 3.12
CA ALA A 80 -10.78 -3.87 4.19
C ALA A 80 -10.37 -2.41 4.01
N SER A 81 -11.26 -1.49 4.37
CA SER A 81 -10.98 -0.06 4.45
C SER A 81 -10.72 0.33 5.90
N VAL A 82 -9.59 0.96 6.17
CA VAL A 82 -9.15 1.37 7.49
C VAL A 82 -8.94 2.87 7.53
N SER A 83 -9.54 3.58 8.48
CA SER A 83 -9.34 5.03 8.56
C SER A 83 -9.27 5.60 9.97
N ARG A 84 -8.33 6.53 10.19
CA ARG A 84 -8.12 7.17 11.52
C ARG A 84 -7.90 6.13 12.62
N THR A 85 -7.22 5.04 12.28
CA THR A 85 -7.05 3.87 13.13
C THR A 85 -5.57 3.71 13.44
N GLU A 86 -5.27 3.20 14.63
CA GLU A 86 -3.93 2.77 15.00
C GLU A 86 -3.83 1.27 14.82
N ALA A 87 -2.83 0.81 14.08
CA ALA A 87 -2.59 -0.61 13.84
C ALA A 87 -1.15 -0.98 14.20
N THR A 88 -1.00 -1.96 15.08
CA THR A 88 0.30 -2.46 15.56
C THR A 88 0.40 -3.96 15.33
N HIS A 89 1.49 -4.47 14.76
CA HIS A 89 1.63 -5.91 14.45
C HIS A 89 0.49 -6.44 13.55
N ALA A 90 -0.03 -5.60 12.65
CA ALA A 90 -1.16 -5.94 11.80
C ALA A 90 -0.72 -6.31 10.38
N SER A 91 -1.47 -7.21 9.74
CA SER A 91 -1.26 -7.59 8.35
C SER A 91 -2.38 -7.05 7.46
N PHE A 92 -2.02 -6.18 6.52
CA PHE A 92 -2.92 -5.68 5.47
C PHE A 92 -2.71 -6.52 4.21
N GLY A 93 -3.67 -7.39 3.93
CA GLY A 93 -3.67 -8.26 2.77
C GLY A 93 -4.32 -7.65 1.52
N ILE A 94 -4.79 -8.55 0.66
CA ILE A 94 -5.41 -8.27 -0.64
C ILE A 94 -6.39 -7.10 -0.58
N TYR A 95 -6.16 -6.07 -1.40
CA TYR A 95 -7.01 -4.89 -1.55
C TYR A 95 -7.34 -4.14 -0.25
N ALA A 96 -6.46 -4.20 0.75
CA ALA A 96 -6.63 -3.42 1.96
C ALA A 96 -6.23 -1.94 1.73
N TYR A 97 -7.07 -1.02 2.17
CA TYR A 97 -6.84 0.42 2.05
C TYR A 97 -6.74 1.06 3.43
N SER A 98 -5.76 1.92 3.65
CA SER A 98 -5.60 2.66 4.91
C SER A 98 -5.48 4.16 4.68
N HIS A 99 -6.19 4.97 5.46
CA HIS A 99 -6.19 6.43 5.32
C HIS A 99 -6.18 7.19 6.64
N ARG A 100 -5.24 8.13 6.78
CA ARG A 100 -5.06 8.93 8.01
C ARG A 100 -4.85 8.07 9.25
N SER A 101 -4.10 6.99 9.10
CA SER A 101 -3.88 5.99 10.14
C SER A 101 -2.44 6.05 10.66
N ILE A 102 -2.20 5.42 11.80
CA ILE A 102 -0.86 5.18 12.35
C ILE A 102 -0.64 3.67 12.26
N LEU A 103 0.37 3.25 11.50
CA LEU A 103 0.69 1.86 11.23
C LEU A 103 2.09 1.59 11.76
N SER A 104 2.26 0.66 12.69
CA SER A 104 3.56 0.28 13.25
C SER A 104 3.75 -1.23 13.24
N ASN A 105 4.95 -1.68 12.86
CA ASN A 105 5.25 -3.11 12.74
C ASN A 105 4.21 -3.86 11.87
N VAL A 106 3.83 -3.26 10.74
CA VAL A 106 2.79 -3.81 9.86
C VAL A 106 3.39 -4.45 8.62
N ILE A 107 2.67 -5.42 8.06
CA ILE A 107 2.97 -5.99 6.76
C ILE A 107 1.89 -5.51 5.78
N LEU A 108 2.32 -4.86 4.70
CA LEU A 108 1.49 -4.37 3.62
C LEU A 108 1.78 -5.23 2.38
N ARG A 109 0.81 -6.04 1.93
CA ARG A 109 0.98 -6.96 0.81
C ARG A 109 -0.19 -6.88 -0.18
N ASP A 110 -0.04 -7.57 -1.31
CA ASP A 110 -1.13 -7.84 -2.25
C ASP A 110 -1.89 -6.57 -2.72
N ARG A 111 -1.13 -5.58 -3.20
CA ARG A 111 -1.65 -4.30 -3.71
C ARG A 111 -2.42 -3.49 -2.68
N SER A 112 -2.06 -3.60 -1.41
CA SER A 112 -2.58 -2.71 -0.36
C SER A 112 -2.19 -1.25 -0.64
N SER A 113 -3.01 -0.30 -0.18
CA SER A 113 -2.76 1.13 -0.42
C SER A 113 -2.92 1.94 0.85
N VAL A 114 -1.91 2.75 1.16
CA VAL A 114 -1.89 3.57 2.38
C VAL A 114 -1.66 5.03 2.02
N LYS A 115 -2.57 5.88 2.51
CA LYS A 115 -2.64 7.29 2.14
C LYS A 115 -2.66 8.20 3.36
N ARG A 116 -1.89 9.29 3.33
CA ARG A 116 -1.87 10.31 4.40
C ARG A 116 -1.68 9.73 5.80
N SER A 117 -0.82 8.72 5.93
CA SER A 117 -0.67 7.95 7.17
C SER A 117 0.76 8.05 7.68
N HIS A 118 0.96 7.66 8.93
CA HIS A 118 2.29 7.44 9.51
C HIS A 118 2.54 5.94 9.51
N VAL A 119 3.65 5.51 8.90
CA VAL A 119 4.02 4.10 8.75
C VAL A 119 5.41 3.92 9.34
N LYS A 120 5.56 3.04 10.32
CA LYS A 120 6.82 2.80 11.04
C LYS A 120 7.12 1.30 11.13
N ASP A 121 8.39 0.92 11.02
CA ASP A 121 8.85 -0.47 11.19
C ASP A 121 8.06 -1.46 10.30
N ALA A 122 7.69 -1.05 9.08
CA ALA A 122 6.76 -1.81 8.23
C ALA A 122 7.46 -2.46 7.04
N CYS A 123 6.89 -3.56 6.55
CA CYS A 123 7.33 -4.21 5.32
C CYS A 123 6.26 -4.01 4.22
N LEU A 124 6.69 -3.50 3.07
CA LEU A 124 5.86 -3.24 1.91
C LEU A 124 6.25 -4.15 0.77
N MET A 125 5.30 -4.96 0.33
CA MET A 125 5.51 -5.98 -0.70
C MET A 125 4.30 -6.09 -1.63
N GLY A 126 4.45 -6.88 -2.71
CA GLY A 126 3.34 -7.27 -3.59
C GLY A 126 2.65 -6.10 -4.32
N GLY A 127 3.41 -5.12 -4.78
CA GLY A 127 2.89 -3.97 -5.54
C GLY A 127 2.05 -3.01 -4.69
N SER A 128 2.30 -2.94 -3.38
CA SER A 128 1.59 -2.04 -2.47
C SER A 128 1.96 -0.57 -2.72
N SER A 129 1.12 0.36 -2.30
CA SER A 129 1.31 1.79 -2.57
C SER A 129 1.25 2.67 -1.32
N LEU A 130 2.18 3.62 -1.22
CA LEU A 130 2.20 4.67 -0.21
C LEU A 130 2.04 6.04 -0.88
N TRP A 131 1.10 6.85 -0.38
CA TRP A 131 0.86 8.18 -0.94
C TRP A 131 0.68 9.25 0.12
N ARG A 132 1.49 10.33 0.04
CA ARG A 132 1.46 11.45 1.00
C ARG A 132 1.60 11.01 2.46
N SER A 133 2.44 10.01 2.72
CA SER A 133 2.61 9.40 4.04
C SER A 133 4.01 9.69 4.61
N ASN A 134 4.13 9.63 5.94
CA ASN A 134 5.42 9.64 6.62
C ASN A 134 5.82 8.19 6.89
N VAL A 135 7.01 7.80 6.45
CA VAL A 135 7.46 6.40 6.42
C VAL A 135 8.83 6.34 7.08
N THR A 136 8.98 5.52 8.11
CA THR A 136 10.20 5.47 8.92
C THR A 136 10.60 4.04 9.21
N LYS A 137 11.87 3.65 9.00
CA LYS A 137 12.36 2.30 9.31
C LYS A 137 11.60 1.20 8.58
N CYS A 138 11.28 1.40 7.31
CA CYS A 138 10.48 0.46 6.54
C CYS A 138 11.28 -0.19 5.40
N MET A 139 11.00 -1.46 5.13
CA MET A 139 11.45 -2.15 3.92
C MET A 139 10.40 -1.98 2.82
N ILE A 140 10.83 -1.55 1.64
CA ILE A 140 9.98 -1.33 0.46
C ILE A 140 10.52 -2.20 -0.68
N ALA A 141 9.75 -3.21 -1.07
CA ALA A 141 10.14 -4.20 -2.07
C ALA A 141 8.99 -4.51 -3.05
N ASP A 142 9.25 -5.40 -4.00
CA ASP A 142 8.25 -6.00 -4.91
C ASP A 142 7.35 -5.00 -5.63
N GLU A 143 7.96 -4.11 -6.40
CA GLU A 143 7.24 -3.15 -7.26
C GLU A 143 6.33 -2.20 -6.48
N SER A 144 6.58 -2.05 -5.17
CA SER A 144 5.82 -1.12 -4.34
C SER A 144 6.06 0.33 -4.77
N ARG A 145 4.99 1.12 -4.76
CA ARG A 145 4.98 2.50 -5.26
C ARG A 145 4.94 3.48 -4.12
N VAL A 146 5.92 4.37 -4.05
CA VAL A 146 5.97 5.42 -3.03
C VAL A 146 5.91 6.78 -3.72
N GLN A 147 4.93 7.61 -3.35
CA GLN A 147 4.72 8.90 -3.98
C GLN A 147 4.39 9.98 -2.96
N ARG A 148 5.12 11.10 -3.04
CA ARG A 148 4.96 12.27 -2.15
C ARG A 148 5.08 11.91 -0.66
N CYS A 149 5.87 10.88 -0.34
CA CYS A 149 6.09 10.44 1.02
C CYS A 149 7.39 11.02 1.58
N LYS A 150 7.45 11.21 2.88
CA LYS A 150 8.70 11.46 3.61
C LYS A 150 9.25 10.12 4.05
N LEU A 151 10.40 9.72 3.51
CA LEU A 151 11.11 8.49 3.89
C LEU A 151 12.23 8.84 4.86
N VAL A 152 12.38 8.06 5.94
CA VAL A 152 13.48 8.18 6.90
C VAL A 152 13.93 6.76 7.25
N ASP A 153 15.23 6.46 7.16
CA ASP A 153 15.80 5.15 7.50
C ASP A 153 15.07 3.98 6.79
N CYS A 154 14.69 4.13 5.51
CA CYS A 154 13.95 3.09 4.78
C CYS A 154 14.87 2.37 3.79
N ASP A 155 14.76 1.04 3.78
CA ASP A 155 15.45 0.19 2.82
C ASP A 155 14.55 -0.02 1.60
N VAL A 156 15.01 0.43 0.44
CA VAL A 156 14.25 0.32 -0.82
C VAL A 156 14.95 -0.67 -1.74
N GLU A 157 14.32 -1.80 -1.99
CA GLU A 157 14.79 -2.79 -2.95
C GLU A 157 14.36 -2.36 -4.37
N MET A 158 15.32 -1.86 -5.16
CA MET A 158 15.08 -1.52 -6.56
C MET A 158 15.20 -2.77 -7.43
N LYS A 159 14.08 -3.24 -7.99
CA LYS A 159 14.11 -4.10 -9.18
C LYS A 159 14.45 -3.21 -10.38
N ILE A 160 15.69 -3.28 -10.85
CA ILE A 160 16.09 -2.67 -12.13
C ILE A 160 15.32 -3.41 -13.22
N PRO A 161 14.43 -2.76 -13.99
CA PRO A 161 13.87 -3.41 -15.17
C PRO A 161 15.02 -3.61 -16.15
N VAL A 162 15.55 -4.84 -16.23
CA VAL A 162 16.43 -5.24 -17.31
C VAL A 162 15.55 -5.26 -18.56
N ASN A 163 15.61 -4.16 -19.30
CA ASN A 163 14.94 -4.08 -20.59
C ASN A 163 15.73 -5.00 -21.52
N GLU A 164 15.34 -6.27 -21.61
CA GLU A 164 15.81 -7.18 -22.67
C GLU A 164 15.27 -6.62 -23.99
N LYS A 165 15.92 -5.58 -24.50
CA LYS A 165 15.81 -5.25 -25.91
C LYS A 165 16.40 -6.46 -26.63
N LYS A 166 15.54 -7.33 -27.16
CA LYS A 166 15.92 -8.23 -28.24
C LYS A 166 16.52 -7.32 -29.32
N LEU A 167 17.84 -7.35 -29.49
CA LEU A 167 18.47 -6.78 -30.66
C LEU A 167 17.83 -7.49 -31.86
N ASP A 168 16.97 -6.80 -32.59
CA ASP A 168 16.59 -7.26 -33.92
C ASP A 168 17.83 -7.12 -34.78
N SER A 169 18.14 -8.16 -35.54
CA SER A 169 19.32 -8.34 -36.39
C SER A 169 19.52 -7.28 -37.49
N LYS A 170 18.69 -6.22 -37.51
CA LYS A 170 18.72 -5.15 -38.52
C LYS A 170 19.56 -3.94 -38.12
N ASP A 171 19.92 -3.81 -36.83
CA ASP A 171 20.71 -2.66 -36.34
C ASP A 171 22.24 -2.86 -36.43
N THR A 172 22.73 -3.98 -36.96
CA THR A 172 24.17 -4.26 -37.12
C THR A 172 24.82 -3.62 -38.35
N LYS A 173 24.15 -2.70 -39.06
CA LYS A 173 24.65 -2.19 -40.35
C LYS A 173 25.29 -0.79 -40.34
N TYR A 174 25.53 -0.18 -39.16
CA TYR A 174 26.11 1.16 -39.07
C TYR A 174 27.30 1.27 -38.11
N TRP A 175 28.20 0.28 -38.08
CA TRP A 175 29.46 0.37 -37.31
C TRP A 175 30.67 -0.28 -38.00
N LEU A 176 30.72 -0.28 -39.33
CA LEU A 176 31.88 -0.76 -40.08
C LEU A 176 32.17 0.10 -41.31
N GLU A 177 32.24 1.42 -41.16
CA GLU A 177 32.98 2.28 -42.11
C GLU A 177 33.60 3.47 -41.36
N GLU A 178 34.50 3.20 -40.41
CA GLU A 178 35.64 4.08 -40.18
C GLU A 178 36.82 3.19 -39.81
N GLU A 179 37.63 2.85 -40.81
CA GLU A 179 39.08 2.91 -40.75
C GLU A 179 39.66 2.59 -42.13
N SER A 180 40.80 3.22 -42.45
CA SER A 180 41.58 3.24 -43.70
C SER A 180 41.24 4.43 -44.63
N SER A 181 42.14 5.33 -45.04
CA SER A 181 43.57 5.57 -44.80
C SER A 181 43.97 6.81 -45.63
N GLU A 182 44.82 7.68 -45.06
CA GLU A 182 45.84 8.57 -45.67
C GLU A 182 45.51 9.50 -46.86
N GLY A 183 45.81 10.79 -46.67
CA GLY A 183 45.94 11.79 -47.74
C GLY A 183 46.41 13.13 -47.19
N GLU A 184 47.70 13.42 -47.37
CA GLU A 184 48.37 14.69 -47.06
C GLU A 184 47.68 15.90 -47.70
N GLY A 185 47.70 17.05 -47.01
CA GLY A 185 47.26 18.33 -47.56
C GLY A 185 47.38 19.45 -46.53
N GLU A 186 48.55 20.09 -46.47
CA GLU A 186 48.78 21.32 -45.71
C GLU A 186 47.74 22.39 -46.08
N ARG A 187 47.03 22.94 -45.08
CA ARG A 187 46.33 24.22 -45.21
C ARG A 187 46.57 25.05 -43.96
N GLU A 188 47.12 26.24 -44.17
CA GLU A 188 47.41 27.27 -43.17
C GLU A 188 46.20 27.56 -42.26
N MET A 189 46.43 27.55 -40.94
CA MET A 189 45.47 28.06 -39.96
C MET A 189 45.42 29.59 -40.02
N SER A 190 44.25 30.15 -40.28
CA SER A 190 43.99 31.56 -40.01
C SER A 190 43.88 31.79 -38.50
N PRO A 191 44.47 32.87 -37.94
CA PRO A 191 44.40 33.13 -36.51
C PRO A 191 43.00 33.62 -36.08
N PRO A 192 42.58 33.35 -34.83
CA PRO A 192 41.27 33.76 -34.32
C PRO A 192 41.18 35.29 -34.10
N PRO A 193 39.98 35.88 -34.21
CA PRO A 193 39.79 37.31 -34.10
C PRO A 193 40.03 37.83 -32.67
N ALA A 194 40.65 39.01 -32.57
CA ALA A 194 40.96 39.66 -31.31
C ALA A 194 39.68 40.15 -30.60
N TYR A 195 39.57 39.84 -29.30
CA TYR A 195 38.60 40.42 -28.40
C TYR A 195 39.01 41.88 -28.09
N THR A 196 38.16 42.84 -28.46
CA THR A 196 38.23 44.20 -27.92
C THR A 196 37.40 44.27 -26.63
N ALA A 197 38.02 44.83 -25.59
CA ALA A 197 37.44 45.13 -24.29
C ALA A 197 36.43 46.30 -24.35
#